data_AF-A0AAW3WTB9-F1
#
_entry.id   AF-A0AAW3WTB9-F1
#
_cell.length_a   1.000
_cell.length_b   1.000
_cell.length_c   1.000
_cell.angle_alpha   90.00
_cell.angle_beta   90.00
_cell.angle_gamma   90.00
#
_symmetry.space_group_name_H-M   'P 1'
#
loop_
_entity.id
_entity.type
_entity.pdbx_description
1 polymer ?
#
loop_
_entity_poly.entity_id
_entity_poly.type
_entity_poly.pdbx_seq_one_letter_code
_entity_poly.pdbx_strand_id
1 'polypeptide(L)'
;MRTVLNVLNFVLGGFFTTLGWLIATFFSVVLIFTLPLTRSCWEITKISLLPFGNEAIHVNELYPEKSNALLAAGGSLLNIVWLILFGWWLCLSHIIAGIAQCITIIGIPVGIANFKIAAIALWPVGRRVVPVEVAQQARIENARRRF
;
A
#
# COMPACT_ATOMS: atom_id res chain seq x y z
N MET A 1 18.97 -11.16 3.29
CA MET A 1 18.49 -10.15 4.27
C MET A 1 16.98 -9.89 4.14
N ARG A 2 16.43 -9.61 2.95
CA ARG A 2 14.98 -9.32 2.75
C ARG A 2 14.03 -10.44 3.24
N THR A 3 14.40 -11.70 3.03
CA THR A 3 13.63 -12.88 3.49
C THR A 3 13.53 -12.97 5.01
N VAL A 4 14.62 -12.71 5.74
CA VAL A 4 14.63 -12.71 7.22
C VAL A 4 13.68 -11.64 7.77
N LEU A 5 13.69 -10.44 7.16
CA LEU A 5 12.80 -9.36 7.54
C LEU A 5 11.33 -9.66 7.21
N ASN A 6 11.03 -10.32 6.10
CA ASN A 6 9.67 -10.77 5.77
C ASN A 6 9.19 -11.88 6.72
N VAL A 7 10.06 -12.82 7.12
CA VAL A 7 9.74 -13.84 8.13
C VAL A 7 9.49 -13.18 9.49
N LEU A 8 10.30 -12.19 9.87
CA LEU A 8 10.12 -11.42 11.09
C LEU A 8 8.79 -10.64 11.08
N ASN A 9 8.45 -10.00 9.96
CA ASN A 9 7.14 -9.36 9.76
C ASN A 9 6.01 -10.37 9.96
N PHE A 10 6.11 -11.55 9.34
CA PHE A 10 5.09 -12.59 9.45
C PHE A 10 4.85 -13.02 10.91
N VAL A 11 5.93 -13.24 11.68
CA VAL A 11 5.88 -13.70 13.08
C VAL A 11 5.44 -12.60 14.05
N LEU A 12 5.86 -11.34 13.85
CA LEU A 12 5.61 -10.23 14.78
C LEU A 12 4.29 -9.46 14.54
N GLY A 13 3.45 -9.90 13.61
CA GLY A 13 2.08 -9.37 13.44
C GLY A 13 1.66 -9.00 12.02
N GLY A 14 2.54 -9.15 11.03
CA GLY A 14 2.22 -9.01 9.61
C GLY A 14 1.14 -9.98 9.13
N PHE A 15 0.98 -11.13 9.79
CA PHE A 15 -0.13 -12.05 9.52
C PHE A 15 -1.50 -11.42 9.84
N PHE A 16 -1.63 -10.76 11.00
CA PHE A 16 -2.89 -10.15 11.43
C PHE A 16 -3.28 -8.95 10.57
N THR A 17 -2.30 -8.10 10.22
CA THR A 17 -2.55 -6.96 9.32
C THR A 17 -2.95 -7.44 7.93
N THR A 18 -2.28 -8.47 7.39
CA THR A 18 -2.66 -9.09 6.12
C THR A 18 -4.07 -9.66 6.16
N LEU A 19 -4.42 -10.38 7.22
CA LEU A 19 -5.76 -10.97 7.37
C LEU A 19 -6.84 -9.88 7.41
N GLY A 20 -6.58 -8.76 8.09
CA GLY A 20 -7.45 -7.59 8.08
C GLY A 20 -7.69 -7.04 6.68
N TRP A 21 -6.64 -6.89 5.87
CA TRP A 21 -6.78 -6.45 4.48
C TRP A 21 -7.48 -7.47 3.57
N LEU A 22 -7.27 -8.77 3.81
CA LEU A 22 -7.94 -9.83 3.07
C LEU A 22 -9.45 -9.82 3.35
N ILE A 23 -9.83 -9.70 4.63
CA ILE A 23 -11.24 -9.54 5.03
C ILE A 23 -11.83 -8.27 4.41
N ALA A 24 -11.13 -7.14 4.47
CA ALA A 24 -11.59 -5.89 3.85
C ALA A 24 -11.77 -6.05 2.32
N THR A 25 -10.90 -6.82 1.66
CA THR A 25 -11.02 -7.13 0.24
C THR A 25 -12.28 -7.96 -0.03
N PHE A 26 -12.57 -8.96 0.80
CA PHE A 26 -13.79 -9.77 0.67
C PHE A 26 -15.06 -8.93 0.86
N PHE A 27 -15.13 -8.11 1.92
CA PHE A 27 -16.26 -7.19 2.13
C PHE A 27 -16.42 -6.19 0.97
N SER A 28 -15.31 -5.72 0.41
CA SER A 28 -15.34 -4.83 -0.76
C SER A 28 -15.86 -5.53 -2.02
N VAL A 29 -15.58 -6.83 -2.21
CA VAL A 29 -16.14 -7.60 -3.35
C VAL A 29 -17.64 -7.79 -3.20
N VAL A 30 -18.13 -8.05 -1.99
CA VAL A 30 -19.56 -8.20 -1.70
C VAL A 30 -20.32 -6.89 -1.90
N LEU A 31 -19.69 -5.75 -1.54
CA LEU A 31 -20.20 -4.42 -1.82
C LEU A 31 -19.86 -4.02 -3.26
N ILE A 32 -20.68 -4.43 -4.24
CA ILE A 32 -20.51 -4.18 -5.70
C ILE A 32 -20.09 -2.74 -6.02
N PHE A 33 -20.50 -1.75 -5.22
CA PHE A 33 -20.10 -0.34 -5.38
C PHE A 33 -18.61 -0.06 -5.15
N THR A 34 -17.89 -0.90 -4.42
CA THR A 34 -16.45 -0.74 -4.09
C THR A 34 -15.51 -1.57 -4.96
N LEU A 35 -16.00 -2.22 -6.02
CA LEU A 35 -15.17 -2.96 -6.98
C LEU A 35 -13.90 -2.22 -7.47
N PRO A 36 -13.92 -0.90 -7.78
CA PRO A 36 -12.69 -0.22 -8.17
C PRO A 36 -11.66 -0.10 -7.03
N LEU A 37 -12.10 -0.16 -5.76
CA LEU A 37 -11.22 -0.11 -4.58
C LEU A 37 -10.67 -1.47 -4.20
N THR A 38 -11.34 -2.57 -4.58
CA THR A 38 -10.86 -3.94 -4.35
C THR A 38 -9.45 -4.14 -4.90
N ARG A 39 -9.13 -3.58 -6.08
CA ARG A 39 -7.76 -3.64 -6.63
C ARG A 39 -6.75 -2.96 -5.72
N SER A 40 -7.11 -1.85 -5.11
CA SER A 40 -6.20 -1.10 -4.24
C SER A 40 -5.98 -1.83 -2.91
N CYS A 41 -7.02 -2.43 -2.33
CA CYS A 41 -6.90 -3.30 -1.15
C CYS A 41 -5.99 -4.50 -1.41
N TRP A 42 -6.09 -5.11 -2.60
CA TRP A 42 -5.21 -6.20 -3.00
C TRP A 42 -3.74 -5.78 -3.07
N GLU A 43 -3.45 -4.60 -3.63
CA GLU A 43 -2.10 -4.04 -3.65
C GLU A 43 -1.58 -3.78 -2.23
N ILE A 44 -2.41 -3.22 -1.34
CA ILE A 44 -2.01 -3.00 0.05
C ILE A 44 -1.76 -4.33 0.77
N THR A 45 -2.54 -5.37 0.49
CA THR A 45 -2.34 -6.72 1.04
C THR A 45 -0.96 -7.27 0.66
N LYS A 46 -0.54 -7.12 -0.60
CA LYS A 46 0.78 -7.58 -1.06
C LYS A 46 1.93 -6.90 -0.31
N ILE A 47 1.86 -5.57 -0.14
CA ILE A 47 2.91 -4.83 0.57
C ILE A 47 2.85 -5.05 2.09
N SER A 48 1.70 -5.44 2.64
CA SER A 48 1.57 -5.87 4.04
C SER A 48 2.19 -7.25 4.29
N LEU A 49 2.04 -8.18 3.35
CA LEU A 49 2.65 -9.51 3.40
C LEU A 49 4.17 -9.45 3.26
N LEU A 50 4.63 -8.73 2.23
CA LEU A 50 6.03 -8.66 1.85
C LEU A 50 6.46 -7.19 1.72
N PRO A 51 6.61 -6.47 2.84
CA PRO A 51 6.98 -5.06 2.83
C PRO A 51 8.43 -4.84 2.40
N PHE A 52 9.29 -5.84 2.58
CA PHE A 52 10.71 -5.71 2.29
C PHE A 52 11.04 -6.22 0.87
N GLY A 53 11.50 -5.29 0.03
CA GLY A 53 11.83 -5.55 -1.38
C GLY A 53 10.77 -5.09 -2.37
N ASN A 54 9.63 -4.60 -1.89
CA ASN A 54 8.57 -4.03 -2.70
C ASN A 54 8.31 -2.57 -2.32
N GLU A 55 7.94 -1.75 -3.30
CA GLU A 55 7.59 -0.36 -3.11
C GLU A 55 6.28 -0.03 -3.84
N ALA A 56 5.44 0.80 -3.22
CA ALA A 56 4.23 1.30 -3.84
C ALA A 56 4.53 2.56 -4.65
N ILE A 57 4.38 2.49 -5.97
CA ILE A 57 4.58 3.61 -6.90
C ILE A 57 3.27 4.00 -7.57
N HIS A 58 3.16 5.28 -7.93
CA HIS A 58 1.97 5.78 -8.62
C HIS A 58 1.95 5.28 -10.07
N VAL A 59 0.80 4.86 -10.57
CA VAL A 59 0.64 4.30 -11.93
C VAL A 59 1.13 5.27 -13.01
N ASN A 60 1.00 6.57 -12.78
CA ASN A 60 1.50 7.61 -13.70
C ASN A 60 3.03 7.61 -13.83
N GLU A 61 3.78 7.17 -12.81
CA GLU A 61 5.23 7.00 -12.90
C GLU A 61 5.60 5.69 -13.61
N LEU A 62 4.77 4.65 -13.51
CA LEU A 62 5.02 3.35 -14.15
C LEU A 62 4.64 3.33 -15.64
N TYR A 63 3.50 3.93 -15.99
CA TYR A 63 2.94 3.94 -17.33
C TYR A 63 2.48 5.37 -17.68
N PRO A 64 3.41 6.31 -17.89
CA PRO A 64 3.07 7.71 -18.16
C PRO A 64 2.17 7.86 -19.39
N GLU A 65 2.33 7.00 -20.39
CA GLU A 65 1.59 7.06 -21.66
C GLU A 65 0.13 6.62 -21.55
N LYS A 66 -0.24 5.96 -20.45
CA LYS A 66 -1.63 5.59 -20.16
C LYS A 66 -2.34 6.60 -19.25
N SER A 67 -1.66 7.67 -18.83
CA SER A 67 -2.23 8.65 -17.91
C SER A 67 -3.09 9.66 -18.67
N ASN A 68 -4.38 9.69 -18.36
CA ASN A 68 -5.36 10.65 -18.90
C ASN A 68 -5.91 11.49 -17.75
N ALA A 69 -6.26 12.76 -18.02
CA ALA A 69 -6.84 13.67 -17.02
C ALA A 69 -8.12 13.09 -16.37
N LEU A 70 -8.94 12.36 -17.13
CA LEU A 70 -10.12 11.65 -16.64
C LEU A 70 -9.80 10.58 -15.59
N LEU A 71 -8.74 9.79 -15.82
CA LEU A 71 -8.31 8.74 -14.88
C LEU A 71 -7.70 9.35 -13.61
N ALA A 72 -6.97 10.45 -13.74
CA ALA A 72 -6.43 11.19 -12.61
C ALA A 72 -7.55 11.81 -11.75
N ALA A 73 -8.51 12.49 -12.39
CA ALA A 73 -9.65 13.09 -11.68
C ALA A 73 -10.55 12.04 -11.02
N GLY A 74 -10.87 10.94 -11.74
CA GLY A 74 -11.64 9.83 -11.18
C GLY A 74 -10.93 9.14 -10.01
N GLY A 75 -9.60 8.96 -10.10
CA GLY A 75 -8.79 8.41 -9.02
C GLY A 75 -8.76 9.29 -7.77
N SER A 76 -8.64 10.61 -7.93
CA SER A 76 -8.66 11.58 -6.83
C SER A 76 -10.02 11.62 -6.13
N LEU A 77 -11.12 11.60 -6.88
CA LEU A 77 -12.47 11.53 -6.31
C LEU A 77 -12.67 10.25 -5.50
N LEU A 78 -12.23 9.11 -6.05
CA LEU A 78 -12.32 7.82 -5.38
C LEU A 78 -11.49 7.77 -4.09
N ASN A 79 -10.31 8.41 -4.08
CA ASN A 79 -9.49 8.56 -2.88
C ASN A 79 -10.16 9.42 -1.81
N ILE A 80 -10.84 10.52 -2.19
CA ILE A 80 -11.56 11.37 -1.22
C ILE A 80 -12.71 10.59 -0.58
N VAL A 81 -13.50 9.88 -1.40
CA VAL A 81 -14.57 9.00 -0.90
C VAL A 81 -14.01 7.92 0.02
N TRP A 82 -12.89 7.30 -0.36
CA TRP A 82 -12.21 6.31 0.47
C TRP A 82 -11.75 6.88 1.81
N LEU A 83 -11.11 8.05 1.80
CA LEU A 83 -10.58 8.69 3.00
C LEU A 83 -11.67 8.89 4.05
N ILE A 84 -12.86 9.33 3.63
CA ILE A 84 -14.00 9.59 4.51
C ILE A 84 -14.62 8.28 5.02
N LEU A 85 -14.74 7.26 4.17
CA LEU A 85 -15.45 6.01 4.50
C LEU A 85 -14.60 4.97 5.24
N PHE A 86 -13.31 4.82 4.90
CA PHE A 86 -12.48 3.71 5.39
C PHE A 86 -11.01 4.10 5.67
N GLY A 87 -10.47 5.07 4.93
CA GLY A 87 -9.03 5.37 4.91
C GLY A 87 -8.47 5.84 6.24
N TRP A 88 -9.20 6.65 7.01
CA TRP A 88 -8.70 7.17 8.28
C TRP A 88 -8.66 6.11 9.39
N TRP A 89 -9.67 5.24 9.48
CA TRP A 89 -9.67 4.11 10.42
C TRP A 89 -8.53 3.13 10.15
N LEU A 90 -8.30 2.81 8.87
CA LEU A 90 -7.21 1.93 8.44
C LEU A 90 -5.84 2.54 8.76
N CYS A 91 -5.64 3.82 8.45
CA CYS A 91 -4.42 4.54 8.80
C CYS A 91 -4.15 4.50 10.31
N LEU A 92 -5.16 4.81 11.13
CA LEU A 92 -5.04 4.78 12.59
C LEU A 92 -4.71 3.38 13.12
N SER A 93 -5.35 2.34 12.58
CA SER A 93 -5.07 0.95 12.97
C SER A 93 -3.62 0.55 12.71
N HIS A 94 -3.04 0.98 11.58
CA HIS A 94 -1.63 0.73 11.24
C HIS A 94 -0.66 1.55 12.08
N ILE A 95 -1.02 2.78 12.44
CA ILE A 95 -0.22 3.61 13.35
C ILE A 95 -0.16 2.94 14.73
N ILE A 96 -1.30 2.50 15.26
CA ILE A 96 -1.35 1.82 16.57
C ILE A 96 -0.56 0.50 16.53
N ALA A 97 -0.75 -0.31 15.47
CA ALA A 97 0.00 -1.54 15.28
C ALA A 97 1.51 -1.28 15.14
N GLY A 98 1.90 -0.22 14.42
CA GLY A 98 3.28 0.19 14.25
C GLY A 98 3.93 0.62 15.57
N ILE A 99 3.23 1.41 16.38
CA ILE A 99 3.70 1.81 17.72
C ILE A 99 3.86 0.59 18.62
N ALA A 100 2.86 -0.30 18.66
CA ALA A 100 2.90 -1.53 19.45
C ALA A 100 4.10 -2.42 19.06
N GLN A 101 4.40 -2.53 17.77
CA GLN A 101 5.56 -3.27 17.30
C GLN A 101 6.89 -2.58 17.59
N CYS A 102 6.96 -1.25 17.54
CA CYS A 102 8.15 -0.49 17.91
C CYS A 102 8.55 -0.67 19.38
N ILE A 103 7.58 -0.90 20.28
CA ILE A 103 7.84 -1.14 21.71
C ILE A 103 8.68 -2.42 21.92
N THR A 104 8.57 -3.41 21.03
CA THR A 104 9.25 -4.70 21.18
C THR A 104 10.74 -4.69 20.80
N ILE A 105 11.33 -3.53 20.42
CA ILE A 105 12.70 -3.28 19.91
C ILE A 105 13.06 -4.11 18.65
N ILE A 106 12.88 -5.43 18.71
CA ILE A 106 12.99 -6.38 17.61
C ILE A 106 11.95 -6.07 16.51
N GLY A 107 10.79 -5.52 16.88
CA GLY A 107 9.73 -5.12 15.96
C GLY A 107 9.90 -3.76 15.29
N ILE A 108 10.93 -2.96 15.62
CA ILE A 108 11.21 -1.66 14.97
C ILE A 108 11.18 -1.73 13.43
N PRO A 109 11.87 -2.66 12.75
CA PRO A 109 11.81 -2.76 11.28
C PRO A 109 10.38 -3.01 10.76
N VAL A 110 9.59 -3.77 11.50
CA VAL A 110 8.19 -4.10 11.15
C VAL A 110 7.26 -2.92 11.45
N GLY A 111 7.47 -2.21 12.55
CA GLY A 111 6.73 -1.00 12.89
C GLY A 111 6.92 0.09 11.84
N ILE A 112 8.16 0.30 11.36
CA ILE A 112 8.46 1.23 10.26
C ILE A 112 7.72 0.82 8.97
N ALA A 113 7.63 -0.48 8.68
CA ALA A 113 6.85 -0.97 7.54
C ALA A 113 5.35 -0.65 7.70
N ASN A 114 4.78 -0.82 8.90
CA ASN A 114 3.40 -0.46 9.19
C ASN A 114 3.11 1.04 9.01
N PHE A 115 4.02 1.93 9.41
CA PHE A 115 3.87 3.37 9.15
C PHE A 115 3.89 3.70 7.65
N LYS A 116 4.72 3.00 6.86
CA LYS A 116 4.71 3.15 5.38
C LYS A 116 3.38 2.69 4.78
N ILE A 117 2.84 1.59 5.26
CA ILE A 117 1.54 1.06 4.82
C ILE A 117 0.42 2.03 5.23
N ALA A 118 0.48 2.63 6.41
CA ALA A 118 -0.50 3.62 6.88
C ALA A 118 -0.61 4.80 5.91
N ALA A 119 0.52 5.34 5.43
CA ALA A 119 0.53 6.42 4.45
C ALA A 119 -0.08 6.01 3.10
N ILE A 120 0.17 4.77 2.65
CA ILE A 120 -0.41 4.22 1.41
C ILE A 120 -1.91 3.95 1.57
N ALA A 121 -2.34 3.55 2.78
CA ALA A 121 -3.74 3.25 3.08
C ALA A 121 -4.65 4.49 3.03
N LEU A 122 -4.10 5.70 3.22
CA LEU A 122 -4.85 6.96 3.05
C LEU A 122 -5.19 7.24 1.57
N TRP A 123 -4.27 6.92 0.66
CA TRP A 123 -4.38 7.21 -0.77
C TRP A 123 -4.10 5.96 -1.62
N PRO A 124 -4.98 4.95 -1.56
CA PRO A 124 -4.70 3.64 -2.13
C PRO A 124 -4.90 3.61 -3.65
N VAL A 125 -5.72 4.52 -4.20
CA VAL A 125 -6.10 4.52 -5.61
C VAL A 125 -4.96 5.06 -6.45
N GLY A 126 -4.64 4.34 -7.53
CA GLY A 126 -3.58 4.71 -8.45
C GLY A 126 -2.18 4.30 -7.99
N ARG A 127 -2.05 3.50 -6.92
CA ARG A 127 -0.77 2.91 -6.49
C ARG A 127 -0.65 1.46 -6.94
N ARG A 128 0.57 1.03 -7.25
CA ARG A 128 0.94 -0.35 -7.62
C ARG A 128 2.16 -0.78 -6.84
N VAL A 129 2.13 -1.99 -6.32
CA VAL A 129 3.23 -2.60 -5.60
C VAL A 129 4.11 -3.33 -6.61
N VAL A 130 5.33 -2.83 -6.74
CA VAL A 130 6.35 -3.39 -7.64
C VAL A 130 7.65 -3.63 -6.87
N PRO A 131 8.53 -4.51 -7.37
CA PRO A 131 9.86 -4.64 -6.80
C PRO A 131 10.62 -3.31 -6.80
N VAL A 132 11.45 -3.07 -5.78
CA VAL A 132 12.22 -1.82 -5.61
C VAL A 132 13.11 -1.54 -6.83
N GLU A 133 13.61 -2.58 -7.50
CA GLU A 133 14.45 -2.47 -8.69
C GLU A 133 13.67 -1.88 -9.88
N VAL A 134 12.45 -2.38 -10.11
CA VAL A 134 11.54 -1.88 -11.16
C VAL A 134 11.12 -0.44 -10.85
N ALA A 135 10.85 -0.18 -9.58
CA ALA A 135 10.53 1.13 -9.06
C ALA A 135 11.63 2.17 -9.33
N GLN A 136 12.88 1.80 -9.05
CA GLN A 136 14.04 2.64 -9.29
C GLN A 136 14.27 2.86 -10.80
N GLN A 137 14.13 1.82 -11.61
CA GLN A 137 14.22 1.94 -13.08
C GLN A 137 13.18 2.91 -13.63
N ALA A 138 11.92 2.81 -13.21
CA ALA A 138 10.86 3.73 -13.64
C ALA A 138 11.17 5.18 -13.27
N ARG A 139 11.73 5.43 -12.08
CA ARG A 139 12.16 6.78 -11.65
C ARG A 139 13.30 7.33 -12.50
N ILE A 140 14.31 6.51 -12.80
CA ILE A 140 15.45 6.90 -13.65
C ILE A 140 14.96 7.19 -15.08
N GLU A 141 14.11 6.35 -15.64
CA GLU A 141 13.50 6.54 -16.96
C GLU A 141 12.72 7.86 -17.02
N ASN A 142 11.89 8.14 -16.00
CA ASN A 142 11.15 9.39 -15.91
C ASN A 142 12.05 10.61 -15.75
N ALA A 143 13.15 10.49 -15.00
CA ALA A 143 14.15 11.57 -14.89
C ALA A 143 14.81 11.85 -16.25
N ARG A 144 15.17 10.80 -17.00
CA ARG A 144 15.72 10.90 -18.36
C ARG A 144 14.71 11.47 -19.36
N ARG A 145 13.41 11.25 -19.19
CA ARG A 145 12.37 11.86 -20.06
C ARG A 145 12.19 13.36 -19.80
N ARG A 146 12.60 13.86 -18.63
CA ARG A 146 12.39 15.26 -18.22
C ARG A 146 13.58 16.18 -18.52
N PHE A 147 14.75 15.63 -18.84
CA PHE A 147 16.00 16.34 -19.13
C PHE A 147 16.65 15.78 -20.38
#